data_AF-A0A1F8GDF7-F1
#
_entry.id   AF-A0A1F8GDF7-F1
#
_cell.length_a   1.000
_cell.length_b   1.000
_cell.length_c   1.000
_cell.angle_alpha   90.00
_cell.angle_beta   90.00
_cell.angle_gamma   90.00
#
_symmetry.space_group_name_H-M   'P 1'
#
loop_
_entity.id
_entity.type
_entity.pdbx_description
1 polymer ?
#
loop_
_entity_poly.entity_id
_entity_poly.type
_entity_poly.pdbx_seq_one_letter_code
_entity_poly.pdbx_strand_id
1 'polypeptide(L)'
;MQSAKRKTTTQKLKYFKFLVVLFSFSFLALNLAPAAQAVDIPGWPLVPCGLNQDRAETLDIDESQPCGRCDLFQLLKNIIDFVMGGLMPPLAVLLFVWAGFLILLSGANPGLYAQGQTIFKNTFYGIIVLLSAWMITNTLILSVGSNYNTAGNWWQFTCTEPAPVTPPPIPTPIPTPTASVTPTPTGSVTPTPSQGPLIITTSSLPGGTVNQSYSQQVDASGGTGTYSWSVSSGTLPAGLSINFANGRISGTPTTAGTSTFTVRVTDNSTPQQSATKQLSIVVSSSTLTCGQPWEQNLCQPRQMTCSASACSQYTSAINQYAERTGVANGANFLKAIMIKESACNVGAQSGSVPPSCGLMQLKASTANIYKSRCGVPSNVDITCDWLKQSANTNASICIAAEYMGALTQTSCGSTPRGVSAGYNGGSGACQQSSDCSGQTNCAGGPVQRWECLYDNPQQNVCNTGYAETRDYATKVLYCYNNLGF
;
A
#
# COMPACT_ATOMS: atom_id res chain seq x y z
N MET A 1 -32.84 -33.76 55.22
CA MET A 1 -33.17 -33.14 53.91
C MET A 1 -32.61 -31.72 53.70
N GLN A 2 -32.43 -30.87 54.72
CA GLN A 2 -31.93 -29.49 54.51
C GLN A 2 -30.43 -29.37 54.15
N SER A 3 -29.57 -30.29 54.61
CA SER A 3 -28.13 -30.29 54.30
C SER A 3 -27.83 -30.61 52.82
N ALA A 4 -28.63 -31.48 52.19
CA ALA A 4 -28.50 -31.81 50.76
C ALA A 4 -28.96 -30.66 49.84
N LYS A 5 -29.98 -29.88 50.24
CA LYS A 5 -30.42 -28.67 49.53
C LYS A 5 -29.40 -27.53 49.60
N ARG A 6 -28.71 -27.34 50.73
CA ARG A 6 -27.63 -26.32 50.82
C ARG A 6 -26.43 -26.65 49.93
N LYS A 7 -25.99 -27.91 49.88
CA LYS A 7 -24.86 -28.32 49.02
C LYS A 7 -25.13 -28.11 47.53
N THR A 8 -26.35 -28.40 47.07
CA THR A 8 -26.75 -28.25 45.67
C THR A 8 -26.86 -26.79 45.23
N THR A 9 -27.32 -25.88 46.09
CA THR A 9 -27.39 -24.43 45.78
C THR A 9 -26.00 -23.79 45.68
N THR A 10 -25.08 -24.13 46.60
CA THR A 10 -23.70 -23.60 46.56
C THR A 10 -22.91 -24.09 45.35
N GLN A 11 -23.19 -25.31 44.88
CA GLN A 11 -22.56 -25.88 43.69
C GLN A 11 -23.08 -25.23 42.40
N LYS A 12 -24.39 -24.97 42.30
CA LYS A 12 -24.97 -24.23 41.17
C LYS A 12 -24.45 -22.79 41.06
N LEU A 13 -24.23 -22.12 42.20
CA LEU A 13 -23.67 -20.75 42.21
C LEU A 13 -22.20 -20.70 41.76
N LYS A 14 -21.40 -21.74 42.07
CA LYS A 14 -20.02 -21.87 41.58
C LYS A 14 -19.98 -22.11 40.06
N TYR A 15 -20.86 -22.97 39.55
CA TYR A 15 -20.99 -23.22 38.11
C TYR A 15 -21.49 -22.00 37.32
N PHE A 16 -22.41 -21.21 37.89
CA PHE A 16 -22.89 -19.99 37.26
C PHE A 16 -21.79 -18.92 37.16
N LYS A 17 -21.01 -18.71 38.23
CA LYS A 17 -19.84 -17.81 38.21
C LYS A 17 -18.77 -18.27 37.22
N PHE A 18 -18.58 -19.59 37.09
CA PHE A 18 -17.66 -20.18 36.11
C PHE A 18 -18.11 -19.93 34.67
N LEU A 19 -19.39 -20.12 34.35
CA LEU A 19 -19.95 -19.86 33.02
C LEU A 19 -19.87 -18.39 32.61
N VAL A 20 -20.11 -17.45 33.54
CA VAL A 20 -20.00 -16.01 33.28
C VAL A 20 -18.54 -15.61 32.96
N VAL A 21 -17.57 -16.18 33.67
CA VAL A 21 -16.14 -15.94 33.38
C VAL A 21 -15.76 -16.53 32.03
N LEU A 22 -16.18 -17.75 31.72
CA LEU A 22 -15.87 -18.43 30.46
C LEU A 22 -16.52 -17.75 29.24
N PHE A 23 -17.74 -17.24 29.41
CA PHE A 23 -18.46 -16.46 28.39
C PHE A 23 -17.82 -15.08 28.19
N SER A 24 -17.39 -14.41 29.25
CA SER A 24 -16.65 -13.14 29.16
C SER A 24 -15.28 -13.33 28.48
N PHE A 25 -14.63 -14.48 28.72
CA PHE A 25 -13.36 -14.86 28.10
C PHE A 25 -13.51 -15.22 26.61
N SER A 26 -14.55 -15.97 26.26
CA SER A 26 -14.85 -16.30 24.86
C SER A 26 -15.27 -15.05 24.08
N PHE A 27 -16.06 -14.16 24.69
CA PHE A 27 -16.45 -12.90 24.06
C PHE A 27 -15.23 -11.99 23.83
N LEU A 28 -14.28 -11.93 24.76
CA LEU A 28 -13.05 -11.15 24.59
C LEU A 28 -12.08 -11.77 23.56
N ALA A 29 -11.96 -13.10 23.54
CA ALA A 29 -11.10 -13.82 22.59
C ALA A 29 -11.66 -13.81 21.14
N LEU A 30 -12.99 -13.91 20.97
CA LEU A 30 -13.62 -13.84 19.65
C LEU A 30 -13.60 -12.42 19.04
N ASN A 31 -13.51 -11.37 19.86
CA ASN A 31 -13.32 -9.99 19.36
C ASN A 31 -11.85 -9.65 19.03
N LEU A 32 -10.88 -10.52 19.38
CA LEU A 32 -9.46 -10.36 19.02
C LEU A 32 -9.02 -11.23 17.83
N ALA A 33 -9.86 -12.19 17.41
CA ALA A 33 -9.56 -13.09 16.29
C ALA A 33 -9.56 -12.46 14.87
N PRO A 34 -10.13 -11.26 14.60
CA PRO A 34 -9.98 -10.66 13.26
C PRO A 34 -8.60 -10.07 12.98
N ALA A 35 -7.67 -10.01 13.94
CA ALA A 35 -6.39 -9.30 13.77
C ALA A 35 -5.21 -10.17 13.28
N ALA A 36 -5.46 -11.38 12.75
CA ALA A 36 -4.39 -12.24 12.21
C ALA A 36 -4.06 -11.98 10.74
N GLN A 37 -4.54 -10.88 10.14
CA GLN A 37 -4.11 -10.39 8.83
C GLN A 37 -3.57 -8.98 9.01
N ALA A 38 -2.25 -8.84 8.87
CA ALA A 38 -1.44 -7.62 9.06
C ALA A 38 -1.71 -6.91 10.41
N VAL A 39 -1.01 -7.34 11.46
CA VAL A 39 -0.99 -6.59 12.72
C VAL A 39 -0.22 -5.29 12.46
N ASP A 40 -0.92 -4.21 12.17
CA ASP A 40 -0.42 -2.85 12.39
C ASP A 40 -0.19 -2.71 13.90
N ILE A 41 1.00 -3.09 14.37
CA ILE A 41 1.37 -2.92 15.78
C ILE A 41 1.50 -1.42 16.01
N PRO A 42 0.67 -0.81 16.89
CA PRO A 42 0.77 0.62 17.14
C PRO A 42 2.18 1.00 17.58
N GLY A 43 2.76 2.05 16.97
CA GLY A 43 4.12 2.50 17.26
C GLY A 43 5.23 1.69 16.57
N TRP A 44 4.91 0.82 15.61
CA TRP A 44 5.93 0.22 14.74
C TRP A 44 6.19 1.05 13.48
N PRO A 45 7.46 1.22 13.09
CA PRO A 45 8.67 0.75 13.77
C PRO A 45 9.05 1.61 14.99
N LEU A 46 9.57 0.96 16.05
CA LEU A 46 9.90 1.62 17.31
C LEU A 46 10.92 2.75 17.14
N VAL A 47 11.98 2.50 16.37
CA VAL A 47 13.02 3.50 16.06
C VAL A 47 12.75 4.02 14.64
N PRO A 48 12.40 5.31 14.47
CA PRO A 48 11.95 5.84 13.18
C PRO A 48 13.09 6.29 12.25
N CYS A 49 14.36 6.12 12.63
CA CYS A 49 15.53 6.59 11.89
C CYS A 49 16.72 5.64 12.07
N GLY A 50 17.77 5.81 11.26
CA GLY A 50 19.03 5.06 11.42
C GLY A 50 18.94 3.56 11.14
N LEU A 51 17.98 3.15 10.31
CA LEU A 51 17.84 1.77 9.86
C LEU A 51 18.73 1.51 8.63
N ASN A 52 19.29 0.29 8.53
CA ASN A 52 20.00 -0.14 7.33
C ASN A 52 19.03 -0.32 6.15
N GLN A 53 19.51 -0.11 4.92
CA GLN A 53 18.80 -0.19 3.63
C GLN A 53 17.69 -1.25 3.58
N ASP A 54 18.03 -2.50 3.85
CA ASP A 54 17.11 -3.64 3.75
C ASP A 54 15.90 -3.55 4.71
N ARG A 55 16.03 -2.83 5.84
CA ARG A 55 14.94 -2.61 6.81
C ARG A 55 14.19 -1.29 6.61
N ALA A 56 14.83 -0.28 6.03
CA ALA A 56 14.22 1.01 5.73
C ALA A 56 13.18 0.89 4.59
N GLU A 57 13.49 0.09 3.56
CA GLU A 57 12.64 -0.17 2.40
C GLU A 57 11.37 -0.99 2.73
N THR A 58 11.44 -1.86 3.73
CA THR A 58 10.29 -2.68 4.17
C THR A 58 9.33 -1.89 5.09
N LEU A 59 9.78 -0.76 5.65
CA LEU A 59 9.06 0.02 6.67
C LEU A 59 8.74 1.46 6.22
N ASP A 60 9.05 1.82 4.97
CA ASP A 60 8.79 3.13 4.35
C ASP A 60 9.45 4.30 5.12
N ILE A 61 10.70 4.13 5.54
CA ILE A 61 11.51 5.14 6.24
C ILE A 61 12.63 5.64 5.33
N ASP A 62 12.85 6.97 5.29
CA ASP A 62 13.96 7.60 4.54
C ASP A 62 15.31 7.13 5.08
N GLU A 63 16.04 6.39 4.25
CA GLU A 63 17.35 5.78 4.52
C GLU A 63 18.47 6.82 4.71
N SER A 64 18.26 8.07 4.28
CA SER A 64 19.34 9.04 4.09
C SER A 64 19.54 10.04 5.24
N GLN A 65 18.63 10.08 6.22
CA GLN A 65 18.65 11.13 7.24
C GLN A 65 19.27 10.65 8.57
N PRO A 66 20.35 11.31 9.07
CA PRO A 66 20.82 11.07 10.43
C PRO A 66 19.73 11.44 11.43
N CYS A 67 19.54 10.61 12.47
CA CYS A 67 18.50 10.81 13.48
C CYS A 67 18.51 12.25 14.03
N GLY A 68 17.44 12.98 13.76
CA GLY A 68 17.24 14.34 14.20
C GLY A 68 16.66 14.42 15.61
N ARG A 69 16.48 15.65 16.11
CA ARG A 69 15.81 15.90 17.41
C ARG A 69 14.32 15.54 17.34
N CYS A 70 13.72 15.60 16.15
CA CYS A 70 12.33 15.23 15.88
C CYS A 70 12.10 13.72 16.02
N ASP A 71 13.05 12.92 15.52
CA ASP A 71 13.00 11.46 15.59
C ASP A 71 13.07 10.93 17.03
N LEU A 72 13.67 11.68 17.95
CA LEU A 72 13.68 11.36 19.39
C LEU A 72 12.26 11.45 19.99
N PHE A 73 11.49 12.47 19.62
CA PHE A 73 10.10 12.61 20.08
C PHE A 73 9.19 11.57 19.41
N GLN A 74 9.45 11.26 18.15
CA GLN A 74 8.74 10.19 17.44
C GLN A 74 9.06 8.80 18.03
N LEU A 75 10.31 8.53 18.41
CA LEU A 75 10.71 7.33 19.17
C LEU A 75 9.94 7.23 20.49
N LEU A 76 9.87 8.32 21.26
CA LEU A 76 9.14 8.33 22.52
C LEU A 76 7.65 8.02 22.32
N LYS A 77 7.04 8.61 21.29
CA LYS A 77 5.65 8.32 20.91
C LYS A 77 5.47 6.85 20.52
N ASN A 78 6.35 6.33 19.68
CA ASN A 78 6.32 4.95 19.20
C ASN A 78 6.49 3.95 20.36
N ILE A 79 7.33 4.24 21.35
CA ILE A 79 7.45 3.44 22.57
C ILE A 79 6.14 3.42 23.36
N ILE A 80 5.50 4.58 23.54
CA ILE A 80 4.24 4.67 24.28
C ILE A 80 3.14 3.89 23.55
N ASP A 81 3.01 4.06 22.24
CA ASP A 81 2.02 3.35 21.42
C ASP A 81 2.27 1.84 21.40
N PHE A 82 3.52 1.42 21.31
CA PHE A 82 3.89 0.01 21.37
C PHE A 82 3.61 -0.60 22.72
N VAL A 83 3.94 0.09 23.82
CA VAL A 83 3.69 -0.44 25.17
C VAL A 83 2.18 -0.51 25.43
N MET A 84 1.44 0.58 25.19
CA MET A 84 0.02 0.69 25.53
C MET A 84 -0.90 -0.08 24.57
N GLY A 85 -0.64 0.01 23.26
CA GLY A 85 -1.46 -0.61 22.21
C GLY A 85 -0.95 -1.97 21.74
N GLY A 86 0.38 -2.16 21.74
CA GLY A 86 1.01 -3.39 21.23
C GLY A 86 1.24 -4.47 22.28
N LEU A 87 1.91 -4.14 23.40
CA LEU A 87 2.43 -5.12 24.36
C LEU A 87 1.45 -5.43 25.50
N MET A 88 0.85 -4.40 26.09
CA MET A 88 0.04 -4.57 27.30
C MET A 88 -1.24 -5.40 27.09
N PRO A 89 -2.03 -5.21 26.03
CA PRO A 89 -3.22 -6.02 25.81
C PRO A 89 -2.94 -7.53 25.70
N PRO A 90 -2.00 -8.01 24.85
CA PRO A 90 -1.70 -9.44 24.77
C PRO A 90 -1.04 -9.98 26.05
N LEU A 91 -0.18 -9.20 26.71
CA LEU A 91 0.41 -9.62 27.99
C LEU A 91 -0.65 -9.78 29.09
N ALA A 92 -1.60 -8.85 29.18
CA ALA A 92 -2.72 -8.93 30.12
C ALA A 92 -3.59 -10.16 29.86
N VAL A 93 -3.92 -10.45 28.60
CA VAL A 93 -4.66 -11.66 28.21
C VAL A 93 -3.90 -12.91 28.66
N LEU A 94 -2.58 -12.99 28.39
CA LEU A 94 -1.75 -14.11 28.79
C LEU A 94 -1.74 -14.30 30.32
N LEU A 95 -1.58 -13.22 31.08
CA LEU A 95 -1.57 -13.27 32.54
C LEU A 95 -2.94 -13.68 33.12
N PHE A 96 -4.04 -13.25 32.51
CA PHE A 96 -5.38 -13.70 32.91
C PHE A 96 -5.62 -15.17 32.57
N VAL A 97 -5.18 -15.64 31.39
CA VAL A 97 -5.23 -17.07 31.02
C VAL A 97 -4.42 -17.89 32.03
N TRP A 98 -3.19 -17.48 32.32
CA TRP A 98 -2.31 -18.16 33.25
C TRP A 98 -2.88 -18.20 34.67
N ALA A 99 -3.41 -17.08 35.15
CA ALA A 99 -4.09 -17.02 36.44
C ALA A 99 -5.32 -17.95 36.48
N GLY A 100 -6.14 -17.95 35.43
CA GLY A 100 -7.30 -18.84 35.31
C GLY A 100 -6.90 -20.31 35.32
N PHE A 101 -5.83 -20.66 34.61
CA PHE A 101 -5.27 -22.02 34.56
C PHE A 101 -4.78 -22.48 35.94
N LEU A 102 -4.03 -21.65 36.67
CA LEU A 102 -3.57 -21.97 38.02
C LEU A 102 -4.73 -22.18 39.00
N ILE A 103 -5.79 -21.37 38.90
CA ILE A 103 -7.00 -21.53 39.70
C ILE A 103 -7.73 -22.84 39.36
N LEU A 104 -7.76 -23.24 38.09
CA LEU A 104 -8.41 -24.48 37.66
C LEU A 104 -7.65 -25.73 38.11
N LEU A 105 -6.32 -25.70 38.06
CA LEU A 105 -5.46 -26.81 38.49
C LEU A 105 -5.20 -26.85 40.01
N SER A 106 -5.67 -25.86 40.76
CA SER A 106 -5.31 -25.76 42.18
C SER A 106 -5.78 -26.94 43.01
N GLY A 107 -6.82 -27.69 42.59
CA GLY A 107 -7.30 -28.87 43.30
C GLY A 107 -7.45 -28.62 44.80
N ALA A 108 -6.76 -29.43 45.63
CA ALA A 108 -6.65 -29.24 47.08
C ALA A 108 -5.36 -28.53 47.53
N ASN A 109 -4.57 -27.97 46.61
CA ASN A 109 -3.36 -27.22 46.91
C ASN A 109 -3.67 -25.72 47.10
N PRO A 110 -3.73 -25.21 48.35
CA PRO A 110 -4.06 -23.81 48.61
C PRO A 110 -3.02 -22.82 48.06
N GLY A 111 -1.77 -23.26 47.84
CA GLY A 111 -0.70 -22.41 47.31
C GLY A 111 -0.96 -21.98 45.87
N LEU A 112 -1.36 -22.92 45.01
CA LEU A 112 -1.64 -22.64 43.59
C LEU A 112 -2.86 -21.72 43.42
N TYR A 113 -3.89 -21.91 44.25
CA TYR A 113 -5.07 -21.04 44.26
C TYR A 113 -4.71 -19.61 44.67
N ALA A 114 -3.92 -19.45 45.74
CA ALA A 114 -3.47 -18.15 46.20
C ALA A 114 -2.59 -17.44 45.15
N GLN A 115 -1.72 -18.18 44.48
CA GLN A 115 -0.88 -17.66 43.40
C GLN A 115 -1.72 -17.18 42.22
N GLY A 116 -2.66 -17.99 41.74
CA GLY A 116 -3.56 -17.61 40.65
C GLY A 116 -4.41 -16.38 40.99
N GLN A 117 -4.96 -16.30 42.21
CA GLN A 117 -5.68 -15.11 42.66
C GLN A 117 -4.81 -13.85 42.72
N THR A 118 -3.54 -13.99 43.13
CA THR A 118 -2.59 -12.88 43.21
C THR A 118 -2.29 -12.33 41.82
N ILE A 119 -1.97 -13.22 40.86
CA ILE A 119 -1.69 -12.82 39.46
C ILE A 119 -2.92 -12.13 38.86
N PHE A 120 -4.12 -12.68 39.08
CA PHE A 120 -5.36 -12.08 38.59
C PHE A 120 -5.58 -10.67 39.15
N LYS A 121 -5.51 -10.51 40.47
CA LYS A 121 -5.74 -9.21 41.13
C LYS A 121 -4.69 -8.18 40.71
N ASN A 122 -3.43 -8.55 40.66
CA ASN A 122 -2.34 -7.65 40.27
C ASN A 122 -2.50 -7.18 38.82
N THR A 123 -2.84 -8.10 37.90
CA THR A 123 -3.08 -7.76 36.49
C THR A 123 -4.29 -6.82 36.34
N PHE A 124 -5.38 -7.10 37.07
CA PHE A 124 -6.58 -6.27 37.07
C PHE A 124 -6.32 -4.85 37.61
N TYR A 125 -5.66 -4.74 38.77
CA TYR A 125 -5.30 -3.42 39.32
C TYR A 125 -4.31 -2.67 38.44
N GLY A 126 -3.36 -3.36 37.80
CA GLY A 126 -2.44 -2.75 36.84
C GLY A 126 -3.18 -2.05 35.69
N ILE A 127 -4.16 -2.72 35.08
CA ILE A 127 -4.97 -2.14 34.00
C ILE A 127 -5.77 -0.93 34.50
N ILE A 128 -6.38 -1.02 35.68
CA ILE A 128 -7.12 0.11 36.26
C ILE A 128 -6.20 1.30 36.48
N VAL A 129 -5.02 1.10 37.07
CA VAL A 129 -4.06 2.19 37.32
C VAL A 129 -3.65 2.86 36.01
N LEU A 130 -3.38 2.09 34.96
CA LEU A 130 -2.97 2.63 33.66
C LEU A 130 -4.08 3.43 32.98
N LEU A 131 -5.29 2.88 32.91
CA LEU A 131 -6.45 3.58 32.33
C LEU A 131 -6.82 4.82 33.14
N SER A 132 -6.73 4.73 34.46
CA SER A 132 -6.99 5.87 35.35
C SER A 132 -5.93 6.96 35.18
N ALA A 133 -4.64 6.59 35.12
CA ALA A 133 -3.55 7.53 34.89
C ALA A 133 -3.68 8.23 33.53
N TRP A 134 -4.01 7.49 32.47
CA TRP A 134 -4.27 8.07 31.16
C TRP A 134 -5.48 9.01 31.19
N MET A 135 -6.60 8.58 31.77
CA MET A 135 -7.82 9.39 31.85
C MET A 135 -7.60 10.67 32.67
N ILE A 136 -6.92 10.58 33.82
CA ILE A 136 -6.61 11.72 34.69
C ILE A 136 -5.69 12.70 33.95
N THR A 137 -4.59 12.20 33.38
CA THR A 137 -3.62 13.04 32.64
C THR A 137 -4.29 13.73 31.46
N ASN A 138 -5.08 12.99 30.68
CA ASN A 138 -5.83 13.52 29.54
C ASN A 138 -6.85 14.58 29.98
N THR A 139 -7.60 14.33 31.04
CA THR A 139 -8.60 15.28 31.58
C THR A 139 -7.94 16.54 32.10
N LEU A 140 -6.83 16.43 32.83
CA LEU A 140 -6.09 17.58 33.36
C LEU A 140 -5.53 18.43 32.22
N ILE A 141 -4.89 17.83 31.22
CA ILE A 141 -4.30 18.55 30.09
C ILE A 141 -5.39 19.21 29.23
N LEU A 142 -6.51 18.51 28.98
CA LEU A 142 -7.66 19.10 28.28
C LEU A 142 -8.29 20.27 29.05
N SER A 143 -8.35 20.19 30.39
CA SER A 143 -8.94 21.24 31.23
C SER A 143 -8.11 22.54 31.24
N VAL A 144 -6.78 22.43 31.18
CA VAL A 144 -5.86 23.58 31.18
C VAL A 144 -5.54 24.06 29.75
N GLY A 145 -5.48 23.13 28.80
CA GLY A 145 -5.06 23.36 27.42
C GLY A 145 -6.16 23.84 26.48
N SER A 146 -7.43 23.92 26.91
CA SER A 146 -8.59 24.24 26.06
C SER A 146 -8.48 25.54 25.26
N ASN A 147 -7.63 26.48 25.68
CA ASN A 147 -7.34 27.74 24.98
C ASN A 147 -6.27 27.61 23.86
N TYR A 148 -5.70 26.41 23.65
CA TYR A 148 -4.68 26.13 22.64
C TYR A 148 -5.17 25.01 21.71
N ASN A 149 -4.91 25.14 20.39
CA ASN A 149 -5.27 24.14 19.35
C ASN A 149 -4.49 22.80 19.45
N THR A 150 -3.85 22.56 20.60
CA THR A 150 -3.06 21.37 20.95
C THR A 150 -3.76 20.48 21.97
N ALA A 151 -4.85 20.94 22.60
CA ALA A 151 -5.49 20.21 23.71
C ALA A 151 -6.00 18.83 23.30
N GLY A 152 -6.63 18.72 22.12
CA GLY A 152 -7.21 17.47 21.62
C GLY A 152 -6.18 16.42 21.20
N ASN A 153 -4.91 16.81 21.06
CA ASN A 153 -3.83 15.99 20.51
C ASN A 153 -2.53 16.19 21.30
N TRP A 154 -2.60 16.43 22.61
CA TRP A 154 -1.40 16.73 23.42
C TRP A 154 -0.39 15.58 23.47
N TRP A 155 -0.85 14.36 23.15
CA TRP A 155 -0.01 13.17 22.98
C TRP A 155 0.58 13.03 21.56
N GLN A 156 0.28 13.97 20.65
CA GLN A 156 0.87 14.03 19.30
C GLN A 156 2.00 15.06 19.30
N PHE A 157 3.21 14.60 19.04
CA PHE A 157 4.37 15.46 18.87
C PHE A 157 4.51 15.80 17.38
N THR A 158 3.89 16.89 16.91
CA THR A 158 4.15 17.42 15.57
C THR A 158 5.41 18.27 15.59
N CYS A 159 6.50 17.72 15.06
CA CYS A 159 7.68 18.50 14.73
C CYS A 159 7.60 18.96 13.28
N THR A 160 7.54 20.28 13.05
CA THR A 160 7.72 20.86 11.72
C THR A 160 9.21 21.16 11.56
N GLU A 161 9.91 20.38 10.76
CA GLU A 161 11.31 20.66 10.46
C GLU A 161 11.40 21.90 9.52
N PRO A 162 12.35 22.83 9.75
CA PRO A 162 12.61 23.91 8.80
C PRO A 162 12.99 23.33 7.44
N ALA A 163 12.59 24.01 6.36
CA ALA A 163 12.91 23.64 5.00
C ALA A 163 14.41 23.27 4.83
N PRO A 164 14.73 22.22 4.06
CA PRO A 164 16.11 21.79 3.87
C PRO A 164 16.92 22.92 3.24
N VAL A 165 17.88 23.45 4.00
CA VAL A 165 18.92 24.33 3.46
C VAL A 165 19.82 23.50 2.57
N THR A 166 19.81 23.80 1.28
CA THR A 166 20.69 23.20 0.28
C THR A 166 22.16 23.33 0.70
N PRO A 167 22.92 22.23 0.83
CA PRO A 167 24.33 22.30 1.19
C PRO A 167 25.17 22.94 0.07
N PRO A 168 26.25 23.66 0.40
CA PRO A 168 27.17 24.22 -0.57
C PRO A 168 27.95 23.13 -1.32
N PRO A 169 28.43 23.41 -2.55
CA PRO A 169 29.04 22.41 -3.43
C PRO A 169 30.32 21.80 -2.86
N ILE A 170 30.42 20.48 -2.94
CA ILE A 170 31.57 19.66 -2.56
C ILE A 170 32.71 19.86 -3.58
N PRO A 171 33.93 20.23 -3.17
CA PRO A 171 35.08 20.31 -4.06
C PRO A 171 35.64 18.92 -4.43
N THR A 172 36.08 18.82 -5.68
CA THR A 172 36.62 17.65 -6.41
C THR A 172 37.86 16.98 -5.77
N PRO A 173 38.07 15.66 -6.00
CA PRO A 173 39.25 14.95 -5.51
C PRO A 173 40.54 15.27 -6.29
N ILE A 174 41.65 15.36 -5.55
CA ILE A 174 43.03 15.47 -6.04
C ILE A 174 43.59 14.06 -6.34
N PRO A 175 44.29 13.82 -7.46
CA PRO A 175 44.95 12.54 -7.72
C PRO A 175 46.30 12.43 -7.00
N THR A 176 46.57 11.28 -6.37
CA THR A 176 47.86 10.90 -5.76
C THR A 176 48.55 9.83 -6.63
N PRO A 177 49.88 9.90 -6.85
CA PRO A 177 50.58 9.19 -7.91
C PRO A 177 50.95 7.72 -7.60
N THR A 178 51.19 7.03 -8.71
CA THR A 178 51.76 5.70 -8.98
C THR A 178 52.92 5.28 -8.07
N ALA A 179 52.89 4.00 -7.64
CA ALA A 179 54.07 3.27 -7.19
C ALA A 179 54.17 1.91 -7.89
N SER A 180 55.35 1.65 -8.44
CA SER A 180 55.80 0.48 -9.21
C SER A 180 56.48 -0.54 -8.28
N VAL A 181 56.26 -1.86 -8.43
CA VAL A 181 57.30 -2.90 -8.15
C VAL A 181 57.03 -4.22 -8.93
N THR A 182 57.93 -4.49 -9.90
CA THR A 182 58.72 -5.69 -10.27
C THR A 182 58.14 -7.14 -10.27
N PRO A 183 58.51 -7.99 -11.27
CA PRO A 183 57.88 -9.29 -11.55
C PRO A 183 58.64 -10.51 -10.99
N THR A 184 58.04 -11.70 -11.06
CA THR A 184 58.71 -13.01 -10.86
C THR A 184 58.19 -14.02 -11.89
N PRO A 185 59.06 -14.79 -12.58
CA PRO A 185 58.68 -15.66 -13.69
C PRO A 185 58.50 -17.12 -13.26
N THR A 186 57.51 -17.81 -13.83
CA THR A 186 57.49 -19.29 -13.85
C THR A 186 56.94 -19.75 -15.19
N GLY A 187 57.81 -20.35 -16.00
CA GLY A 187 57.46 -20.90 -17.30
C GLY A 187 56.73 -22.25 -17.19
N SER A 188 55.77 -22.46 -18.07
CA SER A 188 55.30 -23.78 -18.48
C SER A 188 54.85 -23.68 -19.93
N VAL A 189 55.64 -24.27 -20.83
CA VAL A 189 55.38 -24.32 -22.27
C VAL A 189 54.51 -25.53 -22.57
N THR A 190 53.28 -25.26 -23.02
CA THR A 190 52.43 -26.24 -23.72
C THR A 190 52.15 -25.65 -25.12
N PRO A 191 52.35 -26.39 -26.21
CA PRO A 191 52.26 -25.84 -27.56
C PRO A 191 50.80 -25.50 -27.89
N THR A 192 50.52 -24.23 -28.13
CA THR A 192 49.19 -23.73 -28.52
C THR A 192 49.13 -23.67 -30.06
N PRO A 193 48.04 -24.14 -30.70
CA PRO A 193 47.86 -24.06 -32.14
C PRO A 193 47.94 -22.62 -32.63
N SER A 194 48.60 -22.39 -33.76
CA SER A 194 48.70 -21.08 -34.41
C SER A 194 47.29 -20.56 -34.75
N GLN A 195 46.78 -19.66 -33.91
CA GLN A 195 45.50 -18.98 -34.10
C GLN A 195 45.70 -17.68 -34.88
N GLY A 196 44.75 -17.36 -35.76
CA GLY A 196 44.77 -16.17 -36.60
C GLY A 196 44.73 -14.85 -35.82
N PRO A 197 44.83 -13.70 -36.51
CA PRO A 197 44.85 -12.39 -35.87
C PRO A 197 43.58 -12.15 -35.03
N LEU A 198 43.74 -11.56 -33.85
CA LEU A 198 42.62 -11.14 -33.01
C LEU A 198 41.76 -10.10 -33.73
N ILE A 199 40.47 -10.36 -33.86
CA ILE A 199 39.49 -9.45 -34.47
C ILE A 199 38.19 -9.42 -33.66
N ILE A 200 37.52 -8.27 -33.65
CA ILE A 200 36.14 -8.15 -33.16
C ILE A 200 35.19 -8.44 -34.32
N THR A 201 34.38 -9.49 -34.20
CA THR A 201 33.47 -9.97 -35.24
C THR A 201 32.13 -9.24 -35.24
N THR A 202 31.73 -8.64 -34.12
CA THR A 202 30.53 -7.81 -34.04
C THR A 202 30.64 -6.60 -34.98
N SER A 203 29.67 -6.48 -35.89
CA SER A 203 29.58 -5.38 -36.86
C SER A 203 28.64 -4.26 -36.41
N SER A 204 27.58 -4.60 -35.67
CA SER A 204 26.57 -3.66 -35.17
C SER A 204 25.93 -4.21 -33.89
N LEU A 205 25.33 -3.32 -33.10
CA LEU A 205 24.54 -3.67 -31.93
C LEU A 205 23.08 -3.26 -32.13
N PRO A 206 22.09 -4.02 -31.61
CA PRO A 206 20.70 -3.60 -31.57
C PRO A 206 20.53 -2.27 -30.81
N GLY A 207 19.50 -1.50 -31.16
CA GLY A 207 19.11 -0.32 -30.39
C GLY A 207 18.60 -0.67 -28.99
N GLY A 208 18.66 0.29 -28.07
CA GLY A 208 18.04 0.23 -26.76
C GLY A 208 16.79 1.11 -26.68
N THR A 209 16.04 0.99 -25.58
CA THR A 209 14.94 1.91 -25.25
C THR A 209 15.15 2.41 -23.82
N VAL A 210 14.93 3.71 -23.59
CA VAL A 210 15.05 4.30 -22.25
C VAL A 210 14.24 3.49 -21.23
N ASN A 211 14.84 3.23 -20.06
CA ASN A 211 14.27 2.46 -18.94
C ASN A 211 14.01 0.96 -19.21
N GLN A 212 14.39 0.42 -20.37
CA GLN A 212 14.30 -1.02 -20.66
C GLN A 212 15.64 -1.71 -20.47
N SER A 213 15.64 -2.92 -19.91
CA SER A 213 16.87 -3.69 -19.76
C SER A 213 17.51 -3.97 -21.13
N TYR A 214 18.82 -3.82 -21.17
CA TYR A 214 19.65 -4.05 -22.35
C TYR A 214 20.75 -5.05 -22.00
N SER A 215 20.99 -6.05 -22.85
CA SER A 215 22.04 -7.05 -22.67
C SER A 215 22.45 -7.59 -24.03
N GLN A 216 23.63 -7.19 -24.50
CA GLN A 216 24.16 -7.59 -25.80
C GLN A 216 25.60 -8.04 -25.70
N GLN A 217 25.95 -9.06 -26.46
CA GLN A 217 27.28 -9.66 -26.48
C GLN A 217 28.13 -8.97 -27.56
N VAL A 218 29.39 -8.65 -27.23
CA VAL A 218 30.42 -8.33 -28.24
C VAL A 218 31.31 -9.55 -28.40
N ASP A 219 31.51 -9.99 -29.64
CA ASP A 219 32.22 -11.21 -29.97
C ASP A 219 33.56 -10.90 -30.65
N ALA A 220 34.54 -11.74 -30.37
CA ALA A 220 35.87 -11.71 -30.98
C ALA A 220 36.31 -13.12 -31.39
N SER A 221 37.26 -13.19 -32.32
CA SER A 221 37.87 -14.44 -32.78
C SER A 221 39.37 -14.25 -33.00
N GLY A 222 40.14 -15.34 -32.95
CA GLY A 222 41.60 -15.30 -33.09
C GLY A 222 42.31 -14.95 -31.77
N GLY A 223 43.60 -14.61 -31.85
CA GLY A 223 44.41 -14.39 -30.64
C GLY A 223 44.57 -15.66 -29.79
N THR A 224 45.00 -15.53 -28.54
CA THR A 224 45.16 -16.68 -27.64
C THR A 224 44.74 -16.39 -26.20
N GLY A 225 44.16 -17.39 -25.55
CA GLY A 225 43.83 -17.35 -24.12
C GLY A 225 42.61 -16.47 -23.81
N THR A 226 42.66 -15.77 -22.67
CA THR A 226 41.51 -15.02 -22.13
C THR A 226 41.42 -13.62 -22.71
N TYR A 227 40.22 -13.21 -23.09
CA TYR A 227 39.97 -11.85 -23.56
C TYR A 227 39.67 -10.88 -22.41
N SER A 228 40.21 -9.67 -22.53
CA SER A 228 39.91 -8.52 -21.68
C SER A 228 39.26 -7.43 -22.51
N TRP A 229 38.10 -6.95 -22.06
CA TRP A 229 37.25 -6.02 -22.80
C TRP A 229 37.18 -4.65 -22.13
N SER A 230 37.19 -3.59 -22.93
CA SER A 230 37.07 -2.21 -22.46
C SER A 230 36.48 -1.29 -23.52
N VAL A 231 36.05 -0.09 -23.11
CA VAL A 231 35.75 1.02 -24.03
C VAL A 231 36.97 1.92 -24.09
N SER A 232 37.63 2.00 -25.24
CA SER A 232 38.86 2.78 -25.40
C SER A 232 38.62 4.25 -25.78
N SER A 233 37.45 4.58 -26.34
CA SER A 233 37.05 5.95 -26.67
C SER A 233 35.53 6.07 -26.79
N GLY A 234 35.00 7.28 -26.57
CA GLY A 234 33.56 7.52 -26.49
C GLY A 234 32.96 7.00 -25.18
N THR A 235 31.64 7.02 -25.09
CA THR A 235 30.90 6.54 -23.91
C THR A 235 29.75 5.64 -24.33
N LEU A 236 29.46 4.63 -23.52
CA LEU A 236 28.21 3.88 -23.64
C LEU A 236 27.02 4.80 -23.30
N PRO A 237 25.80 4.49 -23.75
CA PRO A 237 24.60 5.15 -23.25
C PRO A 237 24.58 5.15 -21.71
N ALA A 238 24.18 6.27 -21.10
CA ALA A 238 24.10 6.39 -19.65
C ALA A 238 23.26 5.26 -19.06
N GLY A 239 23.80 4.55 -18.06
CA GLY A 239 23.16 3.38 -17.44
C GLY A 239 23.56 2.02 -18.05
N LEU A 240 24.42 2.00 -19.08
CA LEU A 240 25.03 0.77 -19.62
C LEU A 240 26.52 0.67 -19.26
N SER A 241 27.01 -0.55 -19.07
CA SER A 241 28.43 -0.86 -18.86
C SER A 241 28.85 -2.09 -19.67
N ILE A 242 30.16 -2.21 -19.97
CA ILE A 242 30.73 -3.42 -20.57
C ILE A 242 31.40 -4.26 -19.49
N ASN A 243 31.10 -5.56 -19.46
CA ASN A 243 31.77 -6.49 -18.57
C ASN A 243 33.17 -6.80 -19.11
N PHE A 244 34.18 -6.56 -18.28
CA PHE A 244 35.60 -6.70 -18.62
C PHE A 244 35.99 -8.12 -19.04
N ALA A 245 35.40 -9.16 -18.44
CA ALA A 245 35.81 -10.55 -18.65
C ALA A 245 35.18 -11.20 -19.87
N ASN A 246 33.98 -10.75 -20.27
CA ASN A 246 33.23 -11.43 -21.33
C ASN A 246 32.71 -10.50 -22.43
N GLY A 247 32.90 -9.18 -22.36
CA GLY A 247 32.50 -8.28 -23.44
C GLY A 247 30.99 -8.03 -23.54
N ARG A 248 30.19 -8.50 -22.57
CA ARG A 248 28.75 -8.22 -22.53
C ARG A 248 28.50 -6.77 -22.12
N ILE A 249 27.75 -6.05 -22.95
CA ILE A 249 27.24 -4.72 -22.63
C ILE A 249 25.85 -4.90 -22.03
N SER A 250 25.66 -4.46 -20.78
CA SER A 250 24.39 -4.60 -20.08
C SER A 250 24.05 -3.43 -19.16
N GLY A 251 22.77 -3.29 -18.83
CA GLY A 251 22.25 -2.27 -17.92
C GLY A 251 20.87 -1.77 -18.35
N THR A 252 20.51 -0.57 -17.92
CA THR A 252 19.24 0.09 -18.28
C THR A 252 19.55 1.51 -18.74
N PRO A 253 19.39 1.85 -20.02
CA PRO A 253 19.78 3.15 -20.53
C PRO A 253 18.79 4.22 -20.04
N THR A 254 19.29 5.38 -19.60
CA THR A 254 18.47 6.42 -18.96
C THR A 254 18.20 7.64 -19.84
N THR A 255 18.93 7.79 -20.95
CA THR A 255 18.82 8.95 -21.84
C THR A 255 18.70 8.49 -23.28
N ALA A 256 17.72 9.05 -24.00
CA ALA A 256 17.56 8.81 -25.43
C ALA A 256 18.67 9.50 -26.23
N GLY A 257 19.09 8.88 -27.33
CA GLY A 257 20.15 9.41 -28.19
C GLY A 257 21.02 8.31 -28.78
N THR A 258 21.95 8.73 -29.63
CA THR A 258 22.93 7.81 -30.24
C THR A 258 24.27 7.96 -29.54
N SER A 259 24.76 6.87 -28.96
CA SER A 259 26.11 6.79 -28.39
C SER A 259 27.02 6.01 -29.33
N THR A 260 28.10 6.65 -29.77
CA THR A 260 29.16 6.01 -30.57
C THR A 260 30.40 5.82 -29.71
N PHE A 261 30.93 4.60 -29.67
CA PHE A 261 32.04 4.23 -28.82
C PHE A 261 32.93 3.18 -29.50
N THR A 262 34.17 3.09 -29.05
CA THR A 262 35.13 2.10 -29.57
C THR A 262 35.38 1.04 -28.51
N VAL A 263 35.01 -0.20 -28.82
CA VAL A 263 35.33 -1.36 -27.97
C VAL A 263 36.74 -1.83 -28.30
N ARG A 264 37.51 -2.16 -27.26
CA ARG A 264 38.82 -2.79 -27.35
C ARG A 264 38.77 -4.16 -26.70
N VAL A 265 39.32 -5.15 -27.41
CA VAL A 265 39.62 -6.47 -26.87
C VAL A 265 41.13 -6.69 -26.90
N THR A 266 41.67 -7.25 -25.82
CA THR A 266 43.06 -7.73 -25.76
C THR A 266 43.06 -9.17 -25.33
N ASP A 267 43.97 -9.97 -25.89
CA ASP A 267 44.21 -11.33 -25.44
C ASP A 267 45.32 -11.37 -24.37
N ASN A 268 45.83 -12.55 -24.01
CA ASN A 268 46.91 -12.69 -23.03
C ASN A 268 48.22 -13.23 -23.65
N SER A 269 48.39 -13.09 -24.97
CA SER A 269 49.60 -13.56 -25.66
C SER A 269 50.84 -12.73 -25.32
N THR A 270 52.03 -13.25 -25.67
CA THR A 270 53.29 -12.49 -25.63
C THR A 270 53.96 -12.56 -27.01
N PRO A 271 54.03 -11.46 -27.80
CA PRO A 271 53.46 -10.14 -27.53
C PRO A 271 51.92 -10.16 -27.52
N GLN A 272 51.29 -9.29 -26.72
CA GLN A 272 49.83 -9.19 -26.60
C GLN A 272 49.21 -8.71 -27.91
N GLN A 273 48.13 -9.36 -28.37
CA GLN A 273 47.33 -8.86 -29.48
C GLN A 273 46.19 -7.97 -28.97
N SER A 274 45.83 -6.98 -29.77
CA SER A 274 44.66 -6.12 -29.49
C SER A 274 43.90 -5.81 -30.76
N ALA A 275 42.57 -5.79 -30.66
CA ALA A 275 41.69 -5.34 -31.72
C ALA A 275 40.73 -4.27 -31.20
N THR A 276 40.34 -3.36 -32.09
CA THR A 276 39.34 -2.32 -31.79
C THR A 276 38.25 -2.30 -32.84
N LYS A 277 37.05 -1.91 -32.42
CA LYS A 277 35.91 -1.75 -33.32
C LYS A 277 35.02 -0.63 -32.81
N GLN A 278 34.73 0.34 -33.68
CA GLN A 278 33.71 1.34 -33.42
C GLN A 278 32.33 0.70 -33.57
N LEU A 279 31.49 0.89 -32.56
CA LEU A 279 30.10 0.45 -32.51
C LEU A 279 29.22 1.63 -32.08
N SER A 280 27.93 1.50 -32.28
CA SER A 280 26.95 2.46 -31.78
C SER A 280 25.73 1.76 -31.22
N ILE A 281 25.08 2.41 -30.26
CA ILE A 281 23.76 2.03 -29.75
C ILE A 281 22.86 3.25 -29.90
N VAL A 282 21.74 3.08 -30.60
CA VAL A 282 20.67 4.07 -30.67
C VAL A 282 19.69 3.75 -29.54
N VAL A 283 19.55 4.64 -28.56
CA VAL A 283 18.54 4.55 -27.51
C VAL A 283 17.35 5.38 -27.91
N SER A 284 16.23 4.72 -28.18
CA SER A 284 14.96 5.39 -28.46
C SER A 284 14.30 5.86 -27.16
N SER A 285 13.61 7.00 -27.19
CA SER A 285 12.71 7.40 -26.10
C SER A 285 11.60 6.38 -25.94
N SER A 286 11.28 5.99 -24.70
CA SER A 286 10.04 5.27 -24.44
C SER A 286 8.88 6.26 -24.57
N THR A 287 8.05 6.13 -25.61
CA THR A 287 6.71 6.74 -25.64
C THR A 287 5.69 5.67 -25.35
N LEU A 288 5.77 5.07 -24.16
CA LEU A 288 4.71 4.22 -23.70
C LEU A 288 3.49 5.10 -23.42
N THR A 289 2.45 4.91 -24.23
CA THR A 289 1.20 5.64 -24.11
C THR A 289 0.21 4.74 -23.39
N CYS A 290 -0.14 5.10 -22.16
CA CYS A 290 -1.08 4.34 -21.35
C CYS A 290 -2.48 4.94 -21.37
N GLY A 291 -3.47 4.07 -21.17
CA GLY A 291 -4.88 4.40 -21.32
C GLY A 291 -5.31 4.60 -22.77
N GLN A 292 -6.61 4.50 -23.01
CA GLN A 292 -7.18 4.94 -24.28
C GLN A 292 -7.03 6.47 -24.44
N PRO A 293 -7.14 7.04 -25.66
CA PRO A 293 -6.98 8.48 -25.86
C PRO A 293 -7.88 9.34 -24.94
N TRP A 294 -9.06 8.83 -24.61
CA TRP A 294 -10.01 9.47 -23.69
C TRP A 294 -9.68 9.24 -22.20
N GLU A 295 -8.93 8.20 -21.84
CA GLU A 295 -8.42 7.99 -20.47
C GLU A 295 -7.27 8.93 -20.14
N GLN A 296 -6.61 9.53 -21.14
CA GLN A 296 -5.52 10.48 -20.90
C GLN A 296 -6.02 11.84 -20.43
N ASN A 297 -7.32 12.12 -20.60
CA ASN A 297 -7.95 13.33 -20.08
C ASN A 297 -8.97 13.01 -18.98
N LEU A 298 -8.52 12.38 -17.90
CA LEU A 298 -9.38 12.06 -16.75
C LEU A 298 -10.02 13.30 -16.13
N CYS A 299 -9.47 14.49 -16.33
CA CYS A 299 -10.00 15.75 -15.81
C CYS A 299 -11.32 16.18 -16.44
N GLN A 300 -11.71 15.59 -17.57
CA GLN A 300 -12.94 15.93 -18.25
C GLN A 300 -14.01 14.83 -18.08
N PRO A 301 -15.28 15.22 -17.88
CA PRO A 301 -16.38 14.26 -17.88
C PRO A 301 -16.47 13.54 -19.24
N ARG A 302 -16.62 12.22 -19.21
CA ARG A 302 -16.77 11.40 -20.42
C ARG A 302 -18.23 11.23 -20.77
N GLN A 303 -18.61 11.64 -21.98
CA GLN A 303 -19.98 11.54 -22.44
C GLN A 303 -20.52 10.11 -22.35
N MET A 304 -21.71 9.99 -21.76
CA MET A 304 -22.56 8.81 -21.82
C MET A 304 -24.03 9.25 -21.91
N THR A 305 -24.92 8.36 -22.32
CA THR A 305 -26.35 8.68 -22.39
C THR A 305 -26.92 8.81 -20.98
N CYS A 306 -27.36 10.01 -20.62
CA CYS A 306 -28.07 10.32 -19.39
C CYS A 306 -29.31 11.14 -19.75
N SER A 307 -30.45 10.85 -19.13
CA SER A 307 -31.68 11.64 -19.32
C SER A 307 -32.24 12.06 -17.97
N ALA A 308 -32.80 13.27 -17.90
CA ALA A 308 -33.57 13.72 -16.75
C ALA A 308 -34.76 12.79 -16.46
N SER A 309 -35.33 12.12 -17.47
CA SER A 309 -36.41 11.14 -17.28
C SER A 309 -35.95 9.74 -16.88
N ALA A 310 -34.64 9.45 -16.95
CA ALA A 310 -34.12 8.14 -16.54
C ALA A 310 -34.42 7.89 -15.05
N CYS A 311 -34.62 6.63 -14.67
CA CYS A 311 -34.86 6.20 -13.28
C CYS A 311 -35.98 6.99 -12.55
N SER A 312 -36.92 7.63 -13.25
CA SER A 312 -37.90 8.54 -12.65
C SER A 312 -38.84 7.84 -11.66
N GLN A 313 -39.05 6.54 -11.82
CA GLN A 313 -39.77 5.69 -10.88
C GLN A 313 -39.10 5.60 -9.48
N TYR A 314 -37.85 6.02 -9.34
CA TYR A 314 -37.09 5.98 -8.08
C TYR A 314 -36.82 7.37 -7.48
N THR A 315 -37.34 8.45 -8.07
CA THR A 315 -37.07 9.84 -7.62
C THR A 315 -37.36 10.06 -6.14
N SER A 316 -38.44 9.50 -5.61
CA SER A 316 -38.77 9.65 -4.17
C SER A 316 -37.68 9.05 -3.27
N ALA A 317 -37.19 7.86 -3.59
CA ALA A 317 -36.13 7.19 -2.83
C ALA A 317 -34.78 7.92 -2.99
N ILE A 318 -34.47 8.37 -4.20
CA ILE A 318 -33.26 9.14 -4.50
C ILE A 318 -33.22 10.42 -3.67
N ASN A 319 -34.31 11.20 -3.66
CA ASN A 319 -34.38 12.44 -2.90
C ASN A 319 -34.33 12.18 -1.38
N GLN A 320 -34.97 11.10 -0.91
CA GLN A 320 -34.97 10.73 0.50
C GLN A 320 -33.55 10.43 1.04
N TYR A 321 -32.68 9.85 0.23
CA TYR A 321 -31.35 9.39 0.67
C TYR A 321 -30.17 10.19 0.10
N ALA A 322 -30.44 11.24 -0.67
CA ALA A 322 -29.42 12.08 -1.32
C ALA A 322 -28.35 12.57 -0.34
N GLU A 323 -28.75 13.07 0.82
CA GLU A 323 -27.82 13.63 1.83
C GLU A 323 -26.87 12.57 2.42
N ARG A 324 -27.28 11.29 2.44
CA ARG A 324 -26.47 10.20 3.00
C ARG A 324 -25.24 9.88 2.16
N THR A 325 -25.23 10.29 0.88
CA THR A 325 -24.08 10.09 0.00
C THR A 325 -22.84 10.84 0.45
N GLY A 326 -22.99 11.93 1.21
CA GLY A 326 -21.89 12.83 1.57
C GLY A 326 -21.30 13.62 0.38
N VAL A 327 -21.93 13.53 -0.80
CA VAL A 327 -21.52 14.23 -2.02
C VAL A 327 -22.48 15.40 -2.26
N ALA A 328 -21.95 16.56 -2.67
CA ALA A 328 -22.78 17.68 -3.08
C ALA A 328 -23.74 17.26 -4.20
N ASN A 329 -24.99 17.76 -4.17
CA ASN A 329 -26.04 17.33 -5.09
C ASN A 329 -26.19 15.79 -5.15
N GLY A 330 -26.34 15.17 -3.98
CA GLY A 330 -26.42 13.72 -3.84
C GLY A 330 -27.55 13.04 -4.62
N ALA A 331 -28.62 13.76 -4.98
CA ALA A 331 -29.70 13.24 -5.81
C ALA A 331 -29.23 12.99 -7.25
N ASN A 332 -28.54 13.96 -7.86
CA ASN A 332 -27.88 13.78 -9.16
C ASN A 332 -26.87 12.65 -9.09
N PHE A 333 -26.12 12.57 -7.98
CA PHE A 333 -25.07 11.58 -7.83
C PHE A 333 -25.62 10.15 -7.75
N LEU A 334 -26.61 9.90 -6.89
CA LEU A 334 -27.28 8.60 -6.81
C LEU A 334 -27.87 8.16 -8.14
N LYS A 335 -28.50 9.07 -8.86
CA LYS A 335 -29.05 8.77 -10.18
C LYS A 335 -27.96 8.47 -11.20
N ALA A 336 -26.87 9.24 -11.22
CA ALA A 336 -25.75 9.00 -12.12
C ALA A 336 -25.13 7.62 -11.91
N ILE A 337 -24.92 7.22 -10.65
CA ILE A 337 -24.46 5.88 -10.28
C ILE A 337 -25.49 4.83 -10.74
N MET A 338 -26.77 4.99 -10.41
CA MET A 338 -27.81 4.03 -10.79
C MET A 338 -27.92 3.82 -12.31
N ILE A 339 -27.82 4.89 -13.09
CA ILE A 339 -27.78 4.83 -14.56
C ILE A 339 -26.54 4.05 -15.01
N LYS A 340 -25.37 4.38 -14.46
CA LYS A 340 -24.10 3.75 -14.86
C LYS A 340 -24.02 2.27 -14.49
N GLU A 341 -24.62 1.89 -13.37
CA GLU A 341 -24.58 0.53 -12.81
C GLU A 341 -25.56 -0.42 -13.48
N SER A 342 -26.82 -0.01 -13.60
CA SER A 342 -27.89 -0.93 -14.01
C SER A 342 -28.76 -0.41 -15.13
N ALA A 343 -28.55 0.82 -15.61
CA ALA A 343 -29.52 1.52 -16.44
C ALA A 343 -30.93 1.50 -15.80
N CYS A 344 -30.99 1.67 -14.48
CA CYS A 344 -32.22 1.60 -13.67
C CYS A 344 -32.95 0.23 -13.71
N ASN A 345 -32.26 -0.85 -14.09
CA ASN A 345 -32.84 -2.20 -14.13
C ASN A 345 -32.64 -2.91 -12.78
N VAL A 346 -33.73 -3.10 -12.03
CA VAL A 346 -33.67 -3.84 -10.75
C VAL A 346 -33.23 -5.29 -10.93
N GLY A 347 -33.47 -5.91 -12.08
CA GLY A 347 -33.03 -7.29 -12.36
C GLY A 347 -31.55 -7.41 -12.74
N ALA A 348 -30.80 -6.31 -12.81
CA ALA A 348 -29.42 -6.31 -13.29
C ALA A 348 -28.48 -7.13 -12.39
N GLN A 349 -27.50 -7.76 -13.02
CA GLN A 349 -26.47 -8.55 -12.37
C GLN A 349 -25.20 -8.54 -13.23
N SER A 350 -24.04 -8.33 -12.60
CA SER A 350 -22.75 -8.31 -13.28
C SER A 350 -21.61 -8.82 -12.40
N GLY A 351 -20.45 -9.08 -13.01
CA GLY A 351 -19.25 -9.53 -12.32
C GLY A 351 -19.18 -11.04 -12.04
N SER A 352 -18.03 -11.46 -11.50
CA SER A 352 -17.73 -12.82 -11.08
C SER A 352 -18.32 -13.14 -9.69
N VAL A 353 -18.34 -14.41 -9.30
CA VAL A 353 -18.94 -14.88 -8.03
C VAL A 353 -18.16 -14.37 -6.80
N PRO A 354 -18.81 -13.74 -5.80
CA PRO A 354 -20.23 -13.35 -5.78
C PRO A 354 -20.52 -12.09 -6.62
N PRO A 355 -21.61 -12.09 -7.41
CA PRO A 355 -21.90 -11.00 -8.34
C PRO A 355 -22.36 -9.71 -7.63
N SER A 356 -22.28 -8.61 -8.37
CA SER A 356 -22.94 -7.34 -8.08
C SER A 356 -24.37 -7.36 -8.62
N CYS A 357 -25.35 -6.92 -7.83
CA CYS A 357 -26.77 -7.14 -8.14
C CYS A 357 -27.66 -5.93 -7.86
N GLY A 358 -28.79 -5.88 -8.57
CA GLY A 358 -29.83 -4.88 -8.36
C GLY A 358 -29.53 -3.53 -9.02
N LEU A 359 -30.36 -2.54 -8.69
CA LEU A 359 -30.29 -1.18 -9.23
C LEU A 359 -28.93 -0.51 -9.06
N MET A 360 -28.30 -0.77 -7.92
CA MET A 360 -27.06 -0.13 -7.51
C MET A 360 -25.86 -1.07 -7.67
N GLN A 361 -26.04 -2.26 -8.26
CA GLN A 361 -25.00 -3.27 -8.44
C GLN A 361 -24.18 -3.52 -7.16
N LEU A 362 -24.87 -3.66 -6.04
CA LEU A 362 -24.23 -3.92 -4.75
C LEU A 362 -23.82 -5.39 -4.65
N LYS A 363 -22.67 -5.64 -4.02
CA LYS A 363 -22.34 -6.98 -3.52
C LYS A 363 -23.17 -7.27 -2.26
N ALA A 364 -23.61 -8.52 -2.11
CA ALA A 364 -24.35 -8.98 -0.93
C ALA A 364 -23.59 -8.72 0.38
N SER A 365 -22.26 -8.87 0.38
CA SER A 365 -21.39 -8.56 1.52
C SER A 365 -21.45 -7.08 1.91
N THR A 366 -21.31 -6.18 0.95
CA THR A 366 -21.43 -4.73 1.17
C THR A 366 -22.82 -4.36 1.66
N ALA A 367 -23.86 -4.91 1.03
CA ALA A 367 -25.23 -4.59 1.40
C ALA A 367 -25.55 -4.98 2.85
N ASN A 368 -25.07 -6.15 3.29
CA ASN A 368 -25.26 -6.62 4.66
C ASN A 368 -24.56 -5.75 5.72
N ILE A 369 -23.50 -5.02 5.37
CA ILE A 369 -22.81 -4.10 6.30
C ILE A 369 -23.72 -2.90 6.65
N TYR A 370 -24.44 -2.34 5.67
CA TYR A 370 -25.20 -1.10 5.85
C TYR A 370 -26.71 -1.31 6.07
N LYS A 371 -27.21 -2.55 5.95
CA LYS A 371 -28.64 -2.88 5.97
C LYS A 371 -29.44 -2.30 7.14
N SER A 372 -28.85 -2.27 8.35
CA SER A 372 -29.53 -1.79 9.55
C SER A 372 -29.85 -0.30 9.52
N ARG A 373 -29.02 0.50 8.83
CA ARG A 373 -29.22 1.96 8.65
C ARG A 373 -30.36 2.29 7.68
N CYS A 374 -30.82 1.28 6.95
CA CYS A 374 -31.82 1.35 5.91
C CYS A 374 -33.11 0.59 6.25
N GLY A 375 -33.32 0.30 7.54
CA GLY A 375 -34.54 -0.33 8.04
C GLY A 375 -34.67 -1.82 7.72
N VAL A 376 -33.60 -2.47 7.22
CA VAL A 376 -33.58 -3.91 7.00
C VAL A 376 -33.21 -4.60 8.34
N PRO A 377 -34.06 -5.51 8.86
CA PRO A 377 -33.80 -6.20 10.12
C PRO A 377 -32.48 -6.99 10.11
N SER A 378 -31.82 -7.08 11.26
CA SER A 378 -30.51 -7.75 11.39
C SER A 378 -30.54 -9.23 11.02
N ASN A 379 -31.69 -9.90 11.21
CA ASN A 379 -31.91 -11.31 10.88
C ASN A 379 -32.20 -11.57 9.40
N VAL A 380 -32.41 -10.53 8.58
CA VAL A 380 -32.57 -10.68 7.13
C VAL A 380 -31.19 -10.68 6.49
N ASP A 381 -30.85 -11.76 5.79
CA ASP A 381 -29.64 -11.82 4.96
C ASP A 381 -29.92 -11.27 3.56
N ILE A 382 -29.18 -10.22 3.17
CA ILE A 382 -29.32 -9.64 1.83
C ILE A 382 -28.53 -10.48 0.83
N THR A 383 -29.26 -11.18 -0.03
CA THR A 383 -28.69 -11.93 -1.16
C THR A 383 -28.77 -11.13 -2.46
N CYS A 384 -28.12 -11.64 -3.52
CA CYS A 384 -28.28 -11.08 -4.87
C CYS A 384 -29.76 -11.05 -5.32
N ASP A 385 -30.50 -12.12 -5.05
CA ASP A 385 -31.94 -12.19 -5.38
C ASP A 385 -32.76 -11.18 -4.59
N TRP A 386 -32.39 -10.93 -3.32
CA TRP A 386 -33.02 -9.88 -2.53
C TRP A 386 -32.83 -8.50 -3.16
N LEU A 387 -31.60 -8.18 -3.61
CA LEU A 387 -31.25 -6.93 -4.28
C LEU A 387 -31.97 -6.74 -5.63
N LYS A 388 -32.42 -7.83 -6.25
CA LYS A 388 -33.12 -7.83 -7.54
C LYS A 388 -34.64 -7.70 -7.45
N GLN A 389 -35.19 -7.65 -6.23
CA GLN A 389 -36.63 -7.51 -6.02
C GLN A 389 -37.05 -6.03 -6.02
N SER A 390 -38.09 -5.71 -6.78
CA SER A 390 -38.67 -4.35 -6.85
C SER A 390 -39.12 -3.81 -5.49
N ALA A 391 -39.63 -4.69 -4.62
CA ALA A 391 -40.04 -4.35 -3.25
C ALA A 391 -38.89 -3.80 -2.37
N ASN A 392 -37.64 -4.16 -2.69
CA ASN A 392 -36.45 -3.82 -1.89
C ASN A 392 -35.65 -2.66 -2.49
N THR A 393 -36.16 -2.01 -3.54
CA THR A 393 -35.45 -0.95 -4.26
C THR A 393 -35.15 0.26 -3.37
N ASN A 394 -36.08 0.67 -2.52
CA ASN A 394 -35.88 1.80 -1.60
C ASN A 394 -34.71 1.53 -0.63
N ALA A 395 -34.70 0.36 0.00
CA ALA A 395 -33.62 -0.07 0.89
C ALA A 395 -32.29 -0.23 0.14
N SER A 396 -32.30 -0.74 -1.10
CA SER A 396 -31.09 -0.87 -1.93
C SER A 396 -30.47 0.49 -2.27
N ILE A 397 -31.30 1.49 -2.57
CA ILE A 397 -30.85 2.88 -2.82
C ILE A 397 -30.26 3.49 -1.54
N CYS A 398 -30.91 3.30 -0.39
CA CYS A 398 -30.38 3.73 0.90
C CYS A 398 -29.01 3.11 1.21
N ILE A 399 -28.88 1.79 1.02
CA ILE A 399 -27.63 1.06 1.31
C ILE A 399 -26.49 1.59 0.44
N ALA A 400 -26.75 1.85 -0.84
CA ALA A 400 -25.76 2.43 -1.73
C ALA A 400 -25.37 3.86 -1.28
N ALA A 401 -26.35 4.67 -0.85
CA ALA A 401 -26.08 6.01 -0.31
C ALA A 401 -25.22 5.96 0.96
N GLU A 402 -25.49 5.05 1.90
CA GLU A 402 -24.67 4.83 3.10
C GLU A 402 -23.25 4.37 2.78
N TYR A 403 -23.11 3.50 1.77
CA TYR A 403 -21.79 3.07 1.31
C TYR A 403 -21.00 4.24 0.70
N MET A 404 -21.64 5.06 -0.14
CA MET A 404 -21.04 6.30 -0.66
C MET A 404 -20.62 7.24 0.47
N GLY A 405 -21.49 7.44 1.46
CA GLY A 405 -21.19 8.24 2.65
C GLY A 405 -19.97 7.73 3.40
N ALA A 406 -19.82 6.40 3.55
CA ALA A 406 -18.63 5.81 4.16
C ALA A 406 -17.36 6.04 3.33
N LEU A 407 -17.44 6.00 1.99
CA LEU A 407 -16.31 6.31 1.12
C LEU A 407 -15.82 7.75 1.30
N THR A 408 -16.71 8.70 1.61
CA THR A 408 -16.30 10.09 1.87
C THR A 408 -15.36 10.26 3.06
N GLN A 409 -15.34 9.30 3.98
CA GLN A 409 -14.49 9.27 5.16
C GLN A 409 -13.14 8.59 4.90
N THR A 410 -12.85 8.23 3.64
CA THR A 410 -11.59 7.61 3.21
C THR A 410 -10.81 8.58 2.31
N SER A 411 -9.69 8.11 1.74
CA SER A 411 -8.92 8.85 0.74
C SER A 411 -9.72 9.25 -0.51
N CYS A 412 -10.93 8.71 -0.73
CA CYS A 412 -11.81 9.13 -1.83
C CYS A 412 -12.34 10.57 -1.67
N GLY A 413 -12.42 11.08 -0.43
CA GLY A 413 -13.02 12.39 -0.16
C GLY A 413 -14.48 12.50 -0.59
N SER A 414 -15.02 13.72 -0.62
CA SER A 414 -16.44 13.99 -0.87
C SER A 414 -16.77 14.44 -2.30
N THR A 415 -15.81 14.36 -3.23
CA THR A 415 -16.05 14.76 -4.62
C THR A 415 -16.81 13.67 -5.36
N PRO A 416 -17.72 14.01 -6.31
CA PRO A 416 -18.43 13.01 -7.11
C PRO A 416 -17.47 12.02 -7.79
N ARG A 417 -16.32 12.51 -8.26
CA ARG A 417 -15.33 11.73 -8.96
C ARG A 417 -14.61 10.74 -8.04
N GLY A 418 -14.11 11.21 -6.90
CA GLY A 418 -13.44 10.35 -5.92
C GLY A 418 -14.39 9.27 -5.36
N VAL A 419 -15.63 9.64 -5.03
CA VAL A 419 -16.63 8.67 -4.55
C VAL A 419 -17.05 7.69 -5.64
N SER A 420 -17.15 8.13 -6.91
CA SER A 420 -17.41 7.21 -8.04
C SER A 420 -16.29 6.20 -8.21
N ALA A 421 -15.04 6.65 -8.11
CA ALA A 421 -13.87 5.77 -8.19
C ALA A 421 -13.87 4.76 -7.03
N GLY A 422 -14.16 5.21 -5.82
CA GLY A 422 -14.29 4.34 -4.65
C GLY A 422 -15.46 3.34 -4.75
N TYR A 423 -16.56 3.74 -5.38
CA TYR A 423 -17.73 2.88 -5.54
C TYR A 423 -17.46 1.70 -6.48
N ASN A 424 -16.78 1.96 -7.60
CA ASN A 424 -16.42 0.92 -8.58
C ASN A 424 -15.14 0.15 -8.20
N GLY A 425 -14.07 0.86 -7.83
CA GLY A 425 -12.74 0.29 -7.57
C GLY A 425 -12.45 -0.02 -6.09
N GLY A 426 -13.37 0.29 -5.17
CA GLY A 426 -13.13 0.20 -3.73
C GLY A 426 -12.30 1.37 -3.18
N SER A 427 -12.24 1.50 -1.85
CA SER A 427 -11.51 2.61 -1.20
C SER A 427 -10.01 2.62 -1.50
N GLY A 428 -9.42 1.46 -1.79
CA GLY A 428 -8.02 1.33 -2.22
C GLY A 428 -7.71 2.06 -3.53
N ALA A 429 -8.70 2.18 -4.42
CA ALA A 429 -8.56 2.93 -5.68
C ALA A 429 -8.20 4.40 -5.44
N CYS A 430 -8.70 4.98 -4.35
CA CYS A 430 -8.53 6.37 -3.98
C CYS A 430 -7.26 6.66 -3.16
N GLN A 431 -6.50 5.64 -2.78
CA GLN A 431 -5.21 5.83 -2.12
C GLN A 431 -4.25 6.54 -3.07
N GLN A 432 -3.26 7.23 -2.53
CA GLN A 432 -2.20 7.84 -3.33
C GLN A 432 -1.41 6.76 -4.09
N SER A 433 -1.05 7.05 -5.34
CA SER A 433 -0.18 6.19 -6.14
C SER A 433 1.29 6.48 -5.85
N SER A 434 2.08 5.43 -5.57
CA SER A 434 3.55 5.46 -5.57
C SER A 434 4.12 5.58 -6.99
N ASP A 435 3.44 4.97 -7.95
CA ASP A 435 3.88 4.83 -9.35
C ASP A 435 3.74 6.12 -10.16
N CYS A 436 2.83 7.00 -9.74
CA CYS A 436 2.67 8.36 -10.28
C CYS A 436 3.07 9.44 -9.25
N SER A 437 4.07 9.16 -8.41
CA SER A 437 4.60 10.13 -7.45
C SER A 437 5.06 11.43 -8.15
N GLY A 438 4.78 12.57 -7.54
CA GLY A 438 5.10 13.90 -8.09
C GLY A 438 4.14 14.41 -9.17
N GLN A 439 3.18 13.60 -9.64
CA GLN A 439 2.12 14.07 -10.51
C GLN A 439 0.97 14.69 -9.71
N THR A 440 0.16 15.52 -10.38
CA THR A 440 -0.98 16.19 -9.78
C THR A 440 -2.28 15.72 -10.42
N ASN A 441 -3.27 15.40 -9.58
CA ASN A 441 -4.61 15.06 -10.04
C ASN A 441 -5.41 16.31 -10.44
N CYS A 442 -6.64 16.08 -10.91
CA CYS A 442 -7.49 17.15 -11.43
C CYS A 442 -8.03 18.12 -10.35
N ALA A 443 -7.83 17.80 -9.07
CA ALA A 443 -8.16 18.65 -7.94
C ALA A 443 -6.92 19.38 -7.36
N GLY A 444 -5.74 19.26 -8.00
CA GLY A 444 -4.52 19.90 -7.50
C GLY A 444 -3.80 19.11 -6.40
N GLY A 445 -4.27 17.91 -6.06
CA GLY A 445 -3.68 17.03 -5.05
C GLY A 445 -2.86 15.88 -5.64
N PRO A 446 -2.33 14.97 -4.79
CA PRO A 446 -1.60 13.79 -5.25
C PRO A 446 -2.48 12.88 -6.12
N VAL A 447 -1.87 12.27 -7.14
CA VAL A 447 -2.53 11.29 -8.01
C VAL A 447 -2.96 10.06 -7.22
N GLN A 448 -4.24 9.72 -7.34
CA GLN A 448 -4.79 8.50 -6.74
C GLN A 448 -4.46 7.27 -7.61
N ARG A 449 -4.45 6.07 -7.03
CA ARG A 449 -4.12 4.82 -7.74
C ARG A 449 -4.99 4.60 -8.98
N TRP A 450 -6.27 4.96 -8.93
CA TRP A 450 -7.14 4.85 -10.09
C TRP A 450 -6.80 5.85 -11.20
N GLU A 451 -6.30 7.03 -10.85
CA GLU A 451 -5.91 8.08 -11.80
C GLU A 451 -4.55 7.82 -12.45
N CYS A 452 -3.70 7.05 -11.78
CA CYS A 452 -2.39 6.70 -12.29
C CYS A 452 -2.49 5.76 -13.49
N LEU A 453 -1.92 6.17 -14.62
CA LEU A 453 -1.91 5.38 -15.86
C LEU A 453 -0.78 4.34 -15.90
N TYR A 454 0.09 4.32 -14.89
CA TYR A 454 1.29 3.48 -14.84
C TYR A 454 1.35 2.61 -13.58
N ASP A 455 1.92 1.42 -13.68
CA ASP A 455 2.09 0.46 -12.57
C ASP A 455 3.51 0.50 -11.99
N ASN A 456 4.35 1.45 -12.44
CA ASN A 456 5.65 1.68 -11.86
C ASN A 456 6.15 3.13 -12.00
N PRO A 457 7.07 3.58 -11.12
CA PRO A 457 7.61 4.94 -11.14
C PRO A 457 8.34 5.33 -12.43
N GLN A 458 8.89 4.36 -13.15
CA GLN A 458 9.59 4.57 -14.42
C GLN A 458 8.63 4.82 -15.60
N GLN A 459 7.31 4.67 -15.38
CA GLN A 459 6.24 4.90 -16.36
C GLN A 459 6.44 4.15 -17.68
N ASN A 460 6.96 2.93 -17.59
CA ASN A 460 7.16 2.03 -18.73
C ASN A 460 6.33 0.73 -18.61
N VAL A 461 5.38 0.67 -17.66
CA VAL A 461 4.33 -0.35 -17.57
C VAL A 461 2.98 0.34 -17.36
N CYS A 462 1.99 0.01 -18.18
CA CYS A 462 0.65 0.58 -18.05
C CYS A 462 -0.15 -0.06 -16.93
N ASN A 463 -0.80 0.78 -16.12
CA ASN A 463 -1.76 0.36 -15.12
C ASN A 463 -3.06 -0.07 -15.77
N THR A 464 -3.27 -1.37 -15.93
CA THR A 464 -4.55 -1.91 -16.42
C THR A 464 -5.54 -2.21 -15.29
N GLY A 465 -5.07 -2.25 -14.03
CA GLY A 465 -5.88 -2.61 -12.87
C GLY A 465 -7.05 -1.67 -12.59
N TYR A 466 -6.94 -0.40 -12.99
CA TYR A 466 -7.99 0.61 -12.79
C TYR A 466 -8.57 1.20 -14.08
N ALA A 467 -8.36 0.54 -15.23
CA ALA A 467 -8.89 1.03 -16.51
C ALA A 467 -10.43 1.17 -16.48
N GLU A 468 -11.13 0.19 -15.90
CA GLU A 468 -12.58 0.24 -15.73
C GLU A 468 -12.99 1.41 -14.81
N THR A 469 -12.27 1.62 -13.70
CA THR A 469 -12.57 2.69 -12.75
C THR A 469 -12.40 4.08 -13.36
N ARG A 470 -11.39 4.27 -14.21
CA ARG A 470 -11.18 5.53 -14.97
C ARG A 470 -12.34 5.82 -15.92
N ASP A 471 -12.81 4.80 -16.64
CA ASP A 471 -14.00 4.94 -17.50
C ASP A 471 -15.25 5.24 -16.67
N TYR A 472 -15.43 4.49 -15.58
CA TYR A 472 -16.60 4.58 -14.73
C TYR A 472 -16.73 5.98 -14.12
N ALA A 473 -15.69 6.46 -13.44
CA ALA A 473 -15.75 7.72 -12.69
C ALA A 473 -15.98 8.94 -13.60
N THR A 474 -15.36 8.96 -14.79
CA THR A 474 -15.52 10.06 -15.75
C THR A 474 -16.92 10.07 -16.38
N LYS A 475 -17.53 8.91 -16.61
CA LYS A 475 -18.91 8.77 -17.11
C LYS A 475 -19.96 9.14 -16.06
N VAL A 476 -19.77 8.71 -14.81
CA VAL A 476 -20.66 9.13 -13.71
C VAL A 476 -20.60 10.65 -13.54
N LEU A 477 -19.40 11.24 -13.60
CA LEU A 477 -19.24 12.69 -13.53
C LEU A 477 -19.99 13.42 -14.66
N TYR A 478 -20.01 12.83 -15.87
CA TYR A 478 -20.80 13.38 -16.98
C TYR A 478 -22.29 13.38 -16.67
N CYS A 479 -22.85 12.25 -16.22
CA CYS A 479 -24.26 12.22 -15.81
C CYS A 479 -24.54 13.18 -14.66
N TYR A 480 -23.69 13.20 -13.62
CA TYR A 480 -23.84 14.08 -12.47
C TYR A 480 -23.96 15.56 -12.88
N ASN A 481 -23.14 16.01 -13.84
CA ASN A 481 -23.12 17.39 -14.34
C ASN A 481 -24.26 17.72 -15.34
N ASN A 482 -24.85 16.73 -16.00
CA ASN A 482 -25.81 16.94 -17.11
C ASN A 482 -27.23 16.47 -16.79
N LEU A 483 -27.46 15.83 -15.64
CA LEU A 483 -28.80 15.51 -15.15
C LEU A 483 -29.39 16.78 -14.53
N GLY A 484 -30.20 17.51 -15.30
CA GLY A 484 -31.04 18.57 -14.77
C GLY A 484 -32.12 17.97 -13.87
N PHE A 485 -32.01 18.20 -12.56
CA PHE A 485 -33.06 17.94 -11.58
C PHE A 485 -33.59 19.25 -11.04
#